data_AF-A0A7W0NC93-F1
#
_entry.id   AF-A0A7W0NC93-F1
#
_cell.length_a   1.000
_cell.length_b   1.000
_cell.length_c   1.000
_cell.angle_alpha   90.00
_cell.angle_beta   90.00
_cell.angle_gamma   90.00
#
_symmetry.space_group_name_H-M   'P 1'
#
loop_
_entity.id
_entity.type
_entity.pdbx_description
1 polymer ?
#
loop_
_entity_poly.entity_id
_entity_poly.type
_entity_poly.pdbx_seq_one_letter_code
_entity_poly.pdbx_strand_id
1 'polypeptide(L)'
;MSHSPRDVEALATEIASREDVELLHGLIAIESLSGQEGSAVAYLCEAMARRGFRVEPDTAGNAIGSVGSGERRIVLLGHIDTVPGRIPVRIDDGILHGRGAVDAKGPLATFVAAATAVAGRARVTITVVGAVGEETMGSPGATEVAAGPAPDWCVIGEPSGWDALCLGYRGTFSLLYRLEQGSRHTAGPGQAVGER
;
A
#
# COMPACT_ATOMS: atom_id res chain seq x y z
N MET A 1 -5.79 1.78 -29.38
CA MET A 1 -4.89 0.64 -29.67
C MET A 1 -5.45 -0.55 -28.92
N SER A 2 -5.88 -1.61 -29.61
CA SER A 2 -6.34 -2.83 -28.93
C SER A 2 -5.10 -3.68 -28.65
N HIS A 3 -4.70 -3.79 -27.39
CA HIS A 3 -3.69 -4.76 -26.99
C HIS A 3 -4.30 -6.15 -27.03
N SER A 4 -3.59 -7.11 -27.62
CA SER A 4 -4.02 -8.50 -27.66
C SER A 4 -3.81 -9.14 -26.27
N PRO A 5 -4.58 -10.17 -25.88
CA PRO A 5 -4.33 -10.91 -24.64
C PRO A 5 -2.89 -11.44 -24.51
N ARG A 6 -2.22 -11.73 -25.64
CA ARG A 6 -0.81 -12.14 -25.68
C ARG A 6 0.14 -11.01 -25.25
N ASP A 7 -0.24 -9.76 -25.46
CA ASP A 7 0.57 -8.60 -25.08
C ASP A 7 0.58 -8.45 -23.54
N VAL A 8 -0.52 -8.84 -22.88
CA VAL A 8 -0.63 -8.82 -21.41
C VAL A 8 0.14 -9.98 -20.78
N GLU A 9 0.06 -11.20 -21.33
CA GLU A 9 0.86 -12.34 -20.86
C GLU A 9 2.37 -12.11 -21.03
N ALA A 10 2.78 -11.51 -22.15
CA ALA A 10 4.18 -11.13 -22.37
C ALA A 10 4.65 -10.10 -21.32
N LEU A 11 3.81 -9.12 -21.00
CA LEU A 11 4.09 -8.12 -19.96
C LEU A 11 4.18 -8.76 -18.57
N ALA A 12 3.29 -9.70 -18.26
CA ALA A 12 3.30 -10.43 -16.99
C ALA A 12 4.58 -11.27 -16.81
N THR A 13 5.18 -11.72 -17.92
CA THR A 13 6.47 -12.44 -17.91
C THR A 13 7.68 -11.48 -17.77
N GLU A 14 7.51 -10.22 -18.19
CA GLU A 14 8.52 -9.16 -18.04
C GLU A 14 8.53 -8.59 -16.61
N ILE A 15 7.38 -8.58 -15.96
CA ILE A 15 7.20 -8.27 -14.53
C ILE A 15 7.58 -9.51 -13.70
N ALA A 16 8.02 -9.30 -12.44
CA ALA A 16 8.56 -10.34 -11.56
C ALA A 16 9.95 -10.85 -11.99
N SER A 17 10.72 -9.96 -12.65
CA SER A 17 12.16 -10.16 -12.85
C SER A 17 12.89 -10.30 -11.50
N ARG A 18 14.15 -10.75 -11.54
CA ARG A 18 15.00 -10.79 -10.35
C ARG A 18 15.08 -9.42 -9.65
N GLU A 19 15.12 -8.33 -10.40
CA GLU A 19 15.18 -6.97 -9.86
C GLU A 19 13.86 -6.57 -9.16
N ASP A 20 12.71 -7.08 -9.60
CA ASP A 20 11.42 -6.84 -8.96
C ASP A 20 11.28 -7.63 -7.66
N VAL A 21 11.76 -8.88 -7.65
CA VAL A 21 11.83 -9.66 -6.42
C VAL A 21 12.80 -9.02 -5.43
N GLU A 22 13.93 -8.48 -5.89
CA GLU A 22 14.89 -7.75 -5.06
C GLU A 22 14.32 -6.43 -4.52
N LEU A 23 13.51 -5.71 -5.30
CA LEU A 23 12.76 -4.54 -4.85
C LEU A 23 11.83 -4.91 -3.67
N LEU A 24 11.02 -5.96 -3.83
CA LEU A 24 10.12 -6.42 -2.77
C LEU A 24 10.91 -6.90 -1.54
N HIS A 25 11.95 -7.71 -1.76
CA HIS A 25 12.81 -8.20 -0.69
C HIS A 25 13.43 -7.04 0.11
N GLY A 26 13.97 -6.02 -0.55
CA GLY A 26 14.53 -4.85 0.12
C GLY A 26 13.49 -4.06 0.90
N LEU A 27 12.30 -3.88 0.33
CA LEU A 27 11.16 -3.24 1.00
C LEU A 27 10.77 -3.97 2.30
N ILE A 28 10.62 -5.31 2.27
CA ILE A 28 10.20 -6.08 3.46
C ILE A 28 11.34 -6.30 4.46
N ALA A 29 12.60 -6.17 4.04
CA ALA A 29 13.76 -6.19 4.93
C ALA A 29 13.84 -4.94 5.82
N ILE A 30 13.22 -3.84 5.41
CA ILE A 30 13.12 -2.60 6.17
C ILE A 30 11.82 -2.64 6.97
N GLU A 31 11.94 -2.54 8.30
CA GLU A 31 10.76 -2.35 9.16
C GLU A 31 10.17 -0.95 8.91
N SER A 32 8.85 -0.89 8.71
CA SER A 32 8.11 0.36 8.51
C SER A 32 6.77 0.24 9.22
N LEU A 33 6.80 0.43 10.53
CA LEU A 33 5.57 0.58 11.30
C LEU A 33 4.89 1.89 10.92
N SER A 34 3.58 1.98 11.07
CA SER A 34 2.86 3.23 10.87
C SER A 34 3.44 4.36 11.73
N GLY A 35 3.77 5.49 11.11
CA GLY A 35 4.48 6.61 11.72
C GLY A 35 6.02 6.48 11.79
N GLN A 36 6.59 5.38 11.27
CA GLN A 36 8.04 5.10 11.24
C GLN A 36 8.51 4.63 9.85
N GLU A 37 7.88 5.10 8.78
CA GLU A 37 8.04 4.61 7.41
C GLU A 37 9.29 5.17 6.69
N GLY A 38 9.94 6.20 7.24
CA GLY A 38 10.91 7.03 6.53
C GLY A 38 12.03 6.27 5.81
N SER A 39 12.55 5.19 6.41
CA SER A 39 13.60 4.36 5.77
C SER A 39 13.07 3.58 4.57
N ALA A 40 11.84 3.05 4.66
CA ALA A 40 11.21 2.33 3.54
C ALA A 40 10.80 3.31 2.43
N VAL A 41 10.31 4.50 2.79
CA VAL A 41 10.01 5.58 1.84
C VAL A 41 11.25 5.98 1.06
N ALA A 42 12.37 6.25 1.76
CA ALA A 42 13.63 6.60 1.11
C ALA A 42 14.10 5.50 0.15
N TYR A 43 14.04 4.24 0.57
CA TYR A 43 14.38 3.09 -0.26
C TYR A 43 13.51 2.99 -1.52
N LEU A 44 12.19 3.13 -1.38
CA LEU A 44 11.27 3.07 -2.51
C LEU A 44 11.48 4.23 -3.49
N CYS A 45 11.66 5.44 -2.97
CA CYS A 45 12.00 6.61 -3.76
C CYS A 45 13.29 6.41 -4.57
N GLU A 46 14.36 5.89 -3.95
CA GLU A 46 15.60 5.59 -4.66
C GLU A 46 15.40 4.51 -5.74
N ALA A 47 14.64 3.46 -5.43
CA ALA A 47 14.33 2.40 -6.40
C ALA A 47 13.52 2.94 -7.60
N MET A 48 12.52 3.77 -7.35
CA MET A 48 11.74 4.44 -8.39
C MET A 48 12.62 5.37 -9.24
N ALA A 49 13.47 6.18 -8.62
CA ALA A 49 14.37 7.07 -9.34
C ALA A 49 15.32 6.30 -10.28
N ARG A 50 15.88 5.17 -9.82
CA ARG A 50 16.71 4.28 -10.64
C ARG A 50 15.97 3.68 -11.84
N ARG A 51 14.64 3.54 -11.74
CA ARG A 51 13.75 3.05 -12.80
C ARG A 51 13.20 4.18 -13.68
N GLY A 52 13.72 5.39 -13.56
CA GLY A 52 13.37 6.53 -14.43
C GLY A 52 12.13 7.31 -13.98
N PHE A 53 11.64 7.10 -12.77
CA PHE A 53 10.54 7.88 -12.22
C PHE A 53 11.05 9.26 -11.78
N ARG A 54 10.23 10.28 -11.99
CA ARG A 54 10.36 11.57 -11.30
C ARG A 54 9.78 11.41 -9.90
N VAL A 55 10.64 11.51 -8.89
CA VAL A 55 10.27 11.31 -7.48
C VAL A 55 10.02 12.65 -6.81
N GLU A 56 8.85 12.80 -6.19
CA GLU A 56 8.39 14.03 -5.55
C GLU A 56 7.62 13.72 -4.26
N PRO A 57 8.31 13.53 -3.12
CA PRO A 57 7.66 13.28 -1.84
C PRO A 57 6.73 14.44 -1.47
N ASP A 58 5.60 14.13 -0.85
CA ASP A 58 4.66 15.14 -0.36
C ASP A 58 4.91 15.52 1.10
N THR A 59 4.00 16.32 1.66
CA THR A 59 4.12 16.81 3.04
C THR A 59 3.79 15.76 4.09
N ALA A 60 3.00 14.73 3.74
CA ALA A 60 2.71 13.59 4.60
C ALA A 60 3.90 12.61 4.70
N GLY A 61 4.86 12.70 3.77
CA GLY A 61 6.02 11.81 3.73
C GLY A 61 5.78 10.55 2.89
N ASN A 62 4.81 10.58 1.96
CA ASN A 62 4.56 9.49 1.04
C ASN A 62 5.73 9.29 0.07
N ALA A 63 5.97 8.03 -0.33
CA ALA A 63 6.84 7.73 -1.45
C ALA A 63 6.07 7.94 -2.76
N ILE A 64 6.38 9.00 -3.52
CA ILE A 64 5.66 9.33 -4.75
C ILE A 64 6.63 9.37 -5.92
N GLY A 65 6.36 8.57 -6.95
CA GLY A 65 7.11 8.55 -8.21
C GLY A 65 6.18 8.58 -9.41
N SER A 66 6.49 9.40 -10.40
CA SER A 66 5.73 9.48 -11.66
C SER A 66 6.58 9.09 -12.87
N VAL A 67 5.99 8.34 -13.81
CA VAL A 67 6.66 7.87 -15.04
C VAL A 67 5.69 7.91 -16.23
N GLY A 68 6.24 7.96 -17.45
CA GLY A 68 5.47 8.05 -18.69
C GLY A 68 5.22 9.48 -19.12
N SER A 69 4.46 9.63 -20.21
CA SER A 69 4.16 10.93 -20.79
C SER A 69 2.83 10.86 -21.54
N GLY A 70 1.77 11.36 -20.92
CA GLY A 70 0.44 11.44 -21.52
C GLY A 70 -0.54 12.23 -20.68
N GLU A 71 -1.61 12.71 -21.32
CA GLU A 71 -2.64 13.54 -20.66
C GLU A 71 -3.49 12.76 -19.67
N ARG A 72 -3.65 11.44 -19.89
CA ARG A 72 -4.37 10.55 -18.97
C ARG A 72 -3.49 10.21 -17.78
N ARG A 73 -4.00 10.47 -16.58
CA ARG A 73 -3.33 10.26 -15.29
C ARG A 73 -3.89 9.02 -14.60
N ILE A 74 -3.02 8.08 -14.30
CA ILE A 74 -3.34 6.86 -13.53
C ILE A 74 -2.57 6.93 -12.22
N VAL A 75 -3.26 6.75 -11.10
CA VAL A 75 -2.63 6.60 -9.79
C VAL A 75 -2.67 5.13 -9.38
N LEU A 76 -1.53 4.60 -8.97
CA LEU A 76 -1.39 3.28 -8.35
C LEU A 76 -1.07 3.52 -6.88
N LEU A 77 -2.08 3.46 -6.02
CA LEU A 77 -2.00 3.83 -4.60
C LEU A 77 -1.94 2.56 -3.75
N GLY A 78 -0.75 2.21 -3.29
CA GLY A 78 -0.56 1.23 -2.21
C GLY A 78 -0.15 1.93 -0.91
N HIS A 79 0.13 1.16 0.13
CA HIS A 79 0.70 1.67 1.37
C HIS A 79 2.01 0.94 1.71
N ILE A 80 2.89 1.64 2.42
CA ILE A 80 4.26 1.19 2.71
C ILE A 80 4.45 0.82 4.18
N ASP A 81 3.55 1.30 5.05
CA ASP A 81 3.52 0.94 6.45
C ASP A 81 2.96 -0.46 6.66
N THR A 82 3.17 -1.00 7.85
CA THR A 82 2.73 -2.33 8.24
C THR A 82 2.44 -2.38 9.73
N VAL A 83 1.54 -3.27 10.14
CA VAL A 83 1.37 -3.57 11.58
C VAL A 83 2.64 -4.13 12.25
N PRO A 84 2.76 -4.02 13.59
CA PRO A 84 3.84 -4.63 14.35
C PRO A 84 4.03 -6.14 14.13
N GLY A 85 5.24 -6.59 14.47
CA GLY A 85 5.62 -8.00 14.45
C GLY A 85 6.59 -8.32 13.32
N ARG A 86 7.74 -8.88 13.71
CA ARG A 86 8.84 -9.18 12.79
C ARG A 86 8.73 -10.62 12.30
N ILE A 87 8.64 -10.78 10.98
CA ILE A 87 8.72 -12.08 10.30
C ILE A 87 10.10 -12.12 9.61
N PRO A 88 10.95 -13.14 9.87
CA PRO A 88 12.23 -13.26 9.19
C PRO A 88 12.06 -13.26 7.67
N VAL A 89 12.84 -12.41 6.99
CA VAL A 89 12.84 -12.35 5.53
C VAL A 89 13.63 -13.54 5.00
N ARG A 90 12.98 -14.39 4.20
CA ARG A 90 13.59 -15.57 3.58
C ARG A 90 12.84 -15.95 2.31
N ILE A 91 13.53 -16.61 1.39
CA ILE A 91 12.93 -17.24 0.20
C ILE A 91 13.16 -18.73 0.32
N ASP A 92 12.08 -19.49 0.52
CA ASP A 92 12.12 -20.96 0.57
C ASP A 92 11.11 -21.52 -0.43
N ASP A 93 11.54 -22.48 -1.26
CA ASP A 93 10.71 -23.13 -2.28
C ASP A 93 9.95 -22.15 -3.20
N GLY A 94 10.58 -21.02 -3.54
CA GLY A 94 10.00 -19.97 -4.39
C GLY A 94 9.01 -19.04 -3.66
N ILE A 95 8.89 -19.16 -2.33
CA ILE A 95 8.00 -18.34 -1.51
C ILE A 95 8.82 -17.31 -0.73
N LEU A 96 8.54 -16.03 -0.95
CA LEU A 96 9.11 -14.93 -0.17
C LEU A 96 8.28 -14.71 1.10
N HIS A 97 8.93 -14.89 2.25
CA HIS A 97 8.35 -14.62 3.56
C HIS A 97 8.84 -13.28 4.10
N GLY A 98 7.96 -12.54 4.78
CA GLY A 98 8.30 -11.32 5.50
C GLY A 98 7.08 -10.46 5.81
N ARG A 99 7.21 -9.55 6.79
CA ARG A 99 6.17 -8.56 7.10
C ARG A 99 6.05 -7.60 5.91
N GLY A 100 4.83 -7.39 5.41
CA GLY A 100 4.61 -6.60 4.21
C GLY A 100 4.57 -7.38 2.90
N ALA A 101 5.00 -8.65 2.89
CA ALA A 101 5.11 -9.41 1.64
C ALA A 101 3.77 -9.53 0.88
N VAL A 102 2.66 -9.61 1.62
CA VAL A 102 1.31 -9.60 1.08
C VAL A 102 0.64 -8.24 1.30
N ASP A 103 0.74 -7.72 2.54
CA ASP A 103 -0.01 -6.56 3.01
C ASP A 103 0.94 -5.43 3.49
N ALA A 104 1.19 -4.39 2.68
CA ALA A 104 0.92 -4.38 1.23
C ALA A 104 2.12 -3.99 0.36
N LYS A 105 3.34 -4.23 0.86
CA LYS A 105 4.58 -4.01 0.10
C LYS A 105 4.67 -4.87 -1.16
N GLY A 106 4.06 -6.07 -1.18
CA GLY A 106 3.93 -6.91 -2.38
C GLY A 106 3.19 -6.22 -3.53
N PRO A 107 1.92 -5.86 -3.35
CA PRO A 107 1.16 -5.02 -4.29
C PRO A 107 1.90 -3.72 -4.67
N LEU A 108 2.47 -3.01 -3.70
CA LEU A 108 3.21 -1.76 -3.95
C LEU A 108 4.45 -1.97 -4.85
N ALA A 109 5.24 -3.01 -4.61
CA ALA A 109 6.38 -3.36 -5.46
C ALA A 109 5.92 -3.74 -6.88
N THR A 110 4.79 -4.44 -6.98
CA THR A 110 4.16 -4.81 -8.27
C THR A 110 3.76 -3.56 -9.06
N PHE A 111 3.25 -2.52 -8.41
CA PHE A 111 2.93 -1.25 -9.06
C PHE A 111 4.17 -0.56 -9.65
N VAL A 112 5.28 -0.53 -8.92
CA VAL A 112 6.54 0.03 -9.45
C VAL A 112 7.00 -0.79 -10.66
N ALA A 113 7.00 -2.12 -10.59
CA ALA A 113 7.40 -2.98 -11.69
C ALA A 113 6.52 -2.79 -12.93
N ALA A 114 5.20 -2.83 -12.77
CA ALA A 114 4.25 -2.66 -13.87
C ALA A 114 4.33 -1.27 -14.52
N ALA A 115 4.42 -0.21 -13.71
CA ALA A 115 4.60 1.15 -14.21
C ALA A 115 5.92 1.31 -14.99
N THR A 116 6.99 0.65 -14.53
CA THR A 116 8.29 0.62 -15.24
C THR A 116 8.16 -0.08 -16.60
N ALA A 117 7.53 -1.26 -16.65
CA ALA A 117 7.39 -2.04 -17.88
C ALA A 117 6.52 -1.36 -18.94
N VAL A 118 5.51 -0.59 -18.51
CA VAL A 118 4.58 0.13 -19.40
C VAL A 118 5.08 1.54 -19.76
N ALA A 119 6.04 2.09 -19.00
CA ALA A 119 6.64 3.39 -19.27
C ALA A 119 7.18 3.44 -20.72
N GLY A 120 6.66 4.37 -21.52
CA GLY A 120 7.03 4.54 -22.93
C GLY A 120 6.24 3.68 -23.92
N ARG A 121 5.44 2.71 -23.46
CA ARG A 121 4.54 1.89 -24.31
C ARG A 121 3.14 2.46 -24.41
N ALA A 122 2.72 3.21 -23.39
CA ALA A 122 1.41 3.84 -23.31
C ALA A 122 1.51 5.37 -23.21
N ARG A 123 0.55 6.07 -23.81
CA ARG A 123 0.40 7.54 -23.69
C ARG A 123 -0.35 7.91 -22.41
N VAL A 124 0.18 7.49 -21.27
CA VAL A 124 -0.34 7.80 -19.94
C VAL A 124 0.79 8.32 -19.05
N THR A 125 0.42 9.08 -18.04
CA THR A 125 1.29 9.39 -16.90
C THR A 125 0.83 8.53 -15.73
N ILE A 126 1.73 7.71 -15.20
CA ILE A 126 1.45 6.81 -14.07
C ILE A 126 2.17 7.36 -12.84
N THR A 127 1.43 7.57 -11.76
CA THR A 127 1.98 7.94 -10.46
C THR A 127 1.82 6.77 -9.50
N VAL A 128 2.92 6.25 -8.99
CA VAL A 128 2.93 5.26 -7.91
C VAL A 128 3.06 5.98 -6.59
N VAL A 129 2.19 5.63 -5.65
CA VAL A 129 2.16 6.18 -4.29
C VAL A 129 2.33 5.02 -3.31
N GLY A 130 3.39 5.06 -2.52
CA GLY A 130 3.53 4.30 -1.28
C GLY A 130 3.06 5.18 -0.13
N ALA A 131 1.78 5.09 0.20
CA ALA A 131 1.15 5.88 1.24
C ALA A 131 1.66 5.49 2.63
N VAL A 132 1.80 6.47 3.53
CA VAL A 132 2.14 6.26 4.95
C VAL A 132 0.90 6.20 5.83
N GLY A 133 1.01 5.46 6.93
CA GLY A 133 0.00 5.37 7.99
C GLY A 133 -1.35 4.78 7.59
N GLU A 134 -1.45 3.96 6.55
CA GLU A 134 -2.72 3.34 6.16
C GLU A 134 -3.30 2.49 7.31
N GLU A 135 -2.44 1.75 8.01
CA GLU A 135 -2.80 0.83 9.10
C GLU A 135 -3.21 1.58 10.39
N THR A 136 -3.33 2.90 10.32
CA THR A 136 -3.82 3.77 11.38
C THR A 136 -5.12 4.46 10.98
N MET A 137 -5.92 4.82 11.98
CA MET A 137 -7.19 5.49 11.76
C MET A 137 -7.01 6.78 10.94
N GLY A 138 -7.69 6.84 9.80
CA GLY A 138 -7.75 8.03 8.95
C GLY A 138 -6.74 8.07 7.79
N SER A 139 -5.81 7.12 7.71
CA SER A 139 -4.93 6.93 6.54
C SER A 139 -4.32 8.26 6.02
N PRO A 140 -3.48 8.94 6.83
CA PRO A 140 -3.04 10.32 6.55
C PRO A 140 -2.34 10.46 5.20
N GLY A 141 -1.55 9.47 4.78
CA GLY A 141 -0.88 9.48 3.48
C GLY A 141 -1.87 9.50 2.31
N ALA A 142 -2.88 8.63 2.33
CA ALA A 142 -3.91 8.61 1.29
C ALA A 142 -4.79 9.87 1.31
N THR A 143 -5.06 10.42 2.51
CA THR A 143 -5.81 11.68 2.67
C THR A 143 -5.10 12.87 2.03
N GLU A 144 -3.77 12.98 2.21
CA GLU A 144 -2.96 14.03 1.57
C GLU A 144 -3.02 13.92 0.04
N VAL A 145 -2.85 12.70 -0.50
CA VAL A 145 -2.93 12.45 -1.94
C VAL A 145 -4.31 12.80 -2.50
N ALA A 146 -5.38 12.48 -1.76
CA ALA A 146 -6.76 12.75 -2.15
C ALA A 146 -7.12 14.25 -2.12
N ALA A 147 -6.37 15.08 -1.39
CA ALA A 147 -6.53 16.54 -1.42
C ALA A 147 -6.03 17.16 -2.74
N GLY A 148 -5.24 16.43 -3.51
CA GLY A 148 -4.75 16.82 -4.82
C GLY A 148 -5.78 16.62 -5.96
N PRO A 149 -5.38 16.91 -7.21
CA PRO A 149 -6.28 16.78 -8.36
C PRO A 149 -6.58 15.32 -8.67
N ALA A 150 -7.86 14.95 -8.69
CA ALA A 150 -8.33 13.59 -8.98
C ALA A 150 -7.74 13.02 -10.29
N PRO A 151 -7.24 11.77 -10.31
CA PRO A 151 -6.75 11.12 -11.52
C PRO A 151 -7.92 10.66 -12.43
N ASP A 152 -7.61 10.26 -13.67
CA ASP A 152 -8.59 9.62 -14.54
C ASP A 152 -8.92 8.20 -14.04
N TRP A 153 -7.92 7.50 -13.48
CA TRP A 153 -8.07 6.16 -12.90
C TRP A 153 -7.22 6.02 -11.65
N CYS A 154 -7.72 5.22 -10.70
CA CYS A 154 -6.99 4.84 -9.49
C CYS A 154 -7.07 3.32 -9.29
N VAL A 155 -5.94 2.69 -8.99
CA VAL A 155 -5.86 1.29 -8.58
C VAL A 155 -5.32 1.25 -7.16
N ILE A 156 -6.02 0.54 -6.28
CA ILE A 156 -5.63 0.40 -4.87
C ILE A 156 -4.78 -0.86 -4.71
N GLY A 157 -3.62 -0.72 -4.10
CA GLY A 157 -2.59 -1.76 -3.95
C GLY A 157 -2.80 -2.61 -2.72
N GLU A 158 -3.90 -3.35 -2.69
CA GLU A 158 -4.25 -4.30 -1.63
C GLU A 158 -4.25 -5.74 -2.18
N PRO A 159 -4.05 -6.76 -1.33
CA PRO A 159 -4.01 -8.14 -1.78
C PRO A 159 -5.41 -8.62 -2.19
N SER A 160 -5.67 -8.68 -3.49
CA SER A 160 -6.89 -9.29 -4.06
C SER A 160 -6.67 -10.72 -4.58
N GLY A 161 -5.42 -11.20 -4.60
CA GLY A 161 -5.02 -12.34 -5.44
C GLY A 161 -4.63 -11.88 -6.85
N TRP A 162 -3.80 -12.67 -7.54
CA TRP A 162 -3.29 -12.32 -8.87
C TRP A 162 -4.35 -12.52 -9.97
N ASP A 163 -5.38 -13.32 -9.71
CA ASP A 163 -6.43 -13.76 -10.62
C ASP A 163 -7.81 -13.18 -10.29
N ALA A 164 -7.89 -12.20 -9.39
CA ALA A 164 -9.14 -11.60 -8.95
C ALA A 164 -9.07 -10.07 -8.85
N LEU A 165 -10.23 -9.43 -9.06
CA LEU A 165 -10.42 -7.98 -8.95
C LEU A 165 -11.30 -7.66 -7.75
N CYS A 166 -10.77 -6.91 -6.79
CA CYS A 166 -11.54 -6.37 -5.69
C CYS A 166 -12.40 -5.18 -6.17
N LEU A 167 -13.72 -5.27 -6.02
CA LEU A 167 -14.64 -4.22 -6.48
C LEU A 167 -14.97 -3.17 -5.42
N GLY A 168 -14.60 -3.41 -4.15
CA GLY A 168 -14.86 -2.48 -3.07
C GLY A 168 -14.66 -3.09 -1.68
N TYR A 169 -14.67 -2.21 -0.68
CA TYR A 169 -14.45 -2.53 0.72
C TYR A 169 -15.71 -2.27 1.55
N ARG A 170 -15.81 -2.96 2.69
CA ARG A 170 -16.78 -2.58 3.73
C ARG A 170 -16.27 -1.34 4.47
N GLY A 171 -17.19 -0.54 4.98
CA GLY A 171 -16.84 0.52 5.92
C GLY A 171 -16.49 -0.05 7.30
N THR A 172 -15.62 0.65 8.03
CA THR A 172 -15.26 0.31 9.41
C THR A 172 -15.82 1.36 10.36
N PHE A 173 -16.37 0.91 11.49
CA PHE A 173 -16.85 1.76 12.58
C PHE A 173 -16.45 1.12 13.91
N SER A 174 -15.74 1.88 14.74
CA SER A 174 -15.29 1.44 16.06
C SER A 174 -15.93 2.31 17.14
N LEU A 175 -16.55 1.68 18.14
CA LEU A 175 -17.18 2.33 19.28
C LEU A 175 -16.56 1.83 20.58
N LEU A 176 -16.12 2.77 21.42
CA LEU A 176 -15.80 2.48 22.82
C LEU A 176 -16.97 2.93 23.69
N TYR A 177 -17.71 1.98 24.26
CA TYR A 177 -18.74 2.25 25.25
C TYR A 177 -18.18 2.05 26.65
N ARG A 178 -18.27 3.09 27.48
CA ARG A 178 -17.86 3.07 28.89
C ARG A 178 -19.05 3.46 29.75
N LEU A 179 -19.38 2.59 30.71
CA LEU A 179 -20.35 2.87 31.77
C LEU A 179 -19.61 2.93 33.10
N GLU A 180 -19.85 4.00 33.86
CA GLU A 180 -19.26 4.21 35.18
C GLU A 180 -20.36 4.48 36.22
N GLN A 181 -20.22 3.86 37.39
CA GLN A 181 -21.09 4.06 38.54
C GLN A 181 -20.23 4.02 39.81
N GLY A 182 -20.57 4.83 40.80
CA GLY A 182 -19.91 4.77 42.11
C GLY A 182 -20.01 3.36 42.71
N SER A 183 -18.93 2.91 43.37
CA SER A 183 -18.86 1.58 43.98
C SER A 183 -20.05 1.35 44.92
N ARG A 184 -20.66 0.16 44.83
CA ARG A 184 -21.79 -0.26 45.66
C ARG A 184 -21.53 -1.64 46.21
N HIS A 185 -22.03 -1.88 47.41
CA HIS A 185 -22.09 -3.22 47.96
C HIS A 185 -23.07 -4.06 47.13
N THR A 186 -22.68 -5.25 46.70
CA THR A 186 -23.50 -6.13 45.85
C THR A 186 -24.83 -6.56 46.49
N ALA A 187 -24.92 -6.51 47.83
CA ALA A 187 -26.16 -6.75 48.58
C ALA A 187 -26.96 -5.46 48.93
N GLY A 188 -26.52 -4.28 48.47
CA GLY A 188 -27.21 -3.02 48.71
C GLY A 188 -28.33 -2.75 47.69
N PRO A 189 -29.24 -1.80 47.95
CA PRO A 189 -30.30 -1.47 47.00
C PRO A 189 -29.77 -0.78 45.73
N GLY A 190 -30.33 -1.19 44.58
CA GLY A 190 -30.03 -0.66 43.25
C GLY A 190 -29.11 -1.56 42.42
N GLN A 191 -29.16 -1.40 41.10
CA GLN A 191 -28.37 -2.20 40.17
C GLN A 191 -26.91 -1.74 40.10
N ALA A 192 -25.99 -2.68 39.97
CA ALA A 192 -24.59 -2.43 39.64
C ALA A 192 -24.41 -2.10 38.16
N VAL A 193 -23.21 -1.63 37.81
CA VAL A 193 -22.86 -1.20 36.44
C VAL A 193 -23.02 -2.32 35.40
N GLY A 194 -22.82 -3.59 35.77
CA GLY A 194 -22.98 -4.75 34.89
C GLY A 194 -24.39 -5.33 34.84
N GLU A 195 -25.35 -4.70 35.51
CA GLU A 195 -26.74 -5.16 35.64
C GLU A 195 -27.73 -4.28 34.83
N ARG A 196 -27.21 -3.42 33.95
CA ARG A 196 -27.99 -2.52 33.07
C ARG A 196 -27.86 -2.87 31.60
#